data_AF-A0A917Y9G2-F1
#
_entry.id   AF-A0A917Y9G2-F1
#
_cell.length_a   1.000
_cell.length_b   1.000
_cell.length_c   1.000
_cell.angle_alpha   90.00
_cell.angle_beta   90.00
_cell.angle_gamma   90.00
#
_symmetry.space_group_name_H-M   'P 1'
#
loop_
_entity.id
_entity.type
_entity.pdbx_description
1 polymer ?
#
loop_
_entity_poly.entity_id
_entity_poly.type
_entity_poly.pdbx_seq_one_letter_code
_entity_poly.pdbx_strand_id
1 'polypeptide(L)'
;MAARDLLETPERLTKSASDFYAQHFTNMMTFSLSEMAMRAHRRFLTSTAQVLGGDAKEPHEAFPDQFKQLDLYGEFLSETRPARREMTLSRSVDNFLSYISDILTQAIVTRPHLLKTREQVTLEEVLTHASLEDFVRWAAERRVNQLSFKGLKEIADYVESRLGLKLHTSDDDWTTLNKAVAVRNIVVHRRAIIDERSLWSVKEPGLELGQKYEVSQTDMAESMKCAMRMVRDFDTRISDKFDLALLNASDQSWFEERAHSAAAYEKEVVAQDDRSLAPQSDDQSSPS
;
A
#
# COMPACT_ATOMS: atom_id res chain seq x y z
N MET A 1 -13.04 -13.38 -0.20
CA MET A 1 -12.54 -13.00 -1.55
C MET A 1 -11.55 -11.83 -1.55
N ALA A 2 -11.70 -10.78 -0.73
CA ALA A 2 -10.90 -9.54 -0.84
C ALA A 2 -9.39 -9.59 -0.47
N ALA A 3 -8.90 -10.65 0.19
CA ALA A 3 -7.49 -10.74 0.62
C ALA A 3 -6.56 -11.35 -0.44
N ARG A 4 -7.11 -12.16 -1.37
CA ARG A 4 -6.32 -12.88 -2.37
C ARG A 4 -5.73 -11.93 -3.42
N ASP A 5 -6.49 -10.91 -3.81
CA ASP A 5 -6.08 -9.91 -4.81
C ASP A 5 -4.92 -9.02 -4.32
N LEU A 6 -4.85 -8.75 -3.01
CA LEU A 6 -3.74 -8.03 -2.36
C LEU A 6 -2.43 -8.83 -2.32
N LEU A 7 -2.48 -10.09 -2.74
CA LEU A 7 -1.39 -11.05 -2.70
C LEU A 7 -1.03 -11.51 -4.11
N GLU A 8 -1.64 -10.98 -5.17
CA GLU A 8 -1.22 -11.31 -6.52
C GLU A 8 0.04 -10.53 -6.89
N THR A 9 1.13 -11.26 -7.13
CA THR A 9 2.38 -10.73 -7.66
C THR A 9 2.66 -11.34 -9.03
N PRO A 10 3.14 -10.56 -10.01
CA PRO A 10 3.60 -11.08 -11.29
C PRO A 10 4.71 -12.11 -11.09
N GLU A 11 4.81 -13.09 -11.99
CA GLU A 11 5.94 -14.03 -12.01
C GLU A 11 7.25 -13.34 -12.37
N ARG A 12 7.17 -12.39 -13.33
CA ARG A 12 8.29 -11.59 -13.81
C ARG A 12 7.93 -10.11 -13.74
N LEU A 13 8.89 -9.30 -13.35
CA LEU A 13 8.68 -7.88 -13.05
C LEU A 13 9.99 -7.09 -13.14
N THR A 14 9.92 -5.79 -13.37
CA THR A 14 11.12 -4.94 -13.38
C THR A 14 11.70 -4.75 -11.97
N LYS A 15 12.94 -4.23 -11.88
CA LYS A 15 13.52 -3.87 -10.58
C LYS A 15 12.64 -2.85 -9.83
N SER A 16 12.07 -1.87 -10.53
CA SER A 16 11.18 -0.87 -9.91
C SER A 16 9.93 -1.50 -9.32
N ALA A 17 9.29 -2.42 -10.05
CA ALA A 17 8.13 -3.14 -9.54
C ALA A 17 8.52 -4.05 -8.37
N SER A 18 9.71 -4.65 -8.38
CA SER A 18 10.21 -5.49 -7.27
C SER A 18 10.29 -4.68 -5.98
N ASP A 19 10.88 -3.50 -6.07
CA ASP A 19 11.04 -2.58 -4.94
C ASP A 19 9.68 -2.08 -4.43
N PHE A 20 8.76 -1.77 -5.36
CA PHE A 20 7.38 -1.45 -5.02
C PHE A 20 6.73 -2.56 -4.19
N TYR A 21 6.78 -3.81 -4.66
CA TYR A 21 6.14 -4.94 -3.97
C TYR A 21 6.77 -5.19 -2.61
N ALA A 22 8.11 -5.19 -2.51
CA ALA A 22 8.83 -5.33 -1.24
C ALA A 22 8.35 -4.29 -0.20
N GLN A 23 8.30 -3.01 -0.61
CA GLN A 23 7.86 -1.93 0.26
C GLN A 23 6.36 -1.98 0.54
N HIS A 24 5.54 -2.42 -0.43
CA HIS A 24 4.09 -2.57 -0.27
C HIS A 24 3.77 -3.63 0.78
N PHE A 25 4.41 -4.80 0.72
CA PHE A 25 4.24 -5.85 1.73
C PHE A 25 4.71 -5.41 3.11
N THR A 26 5.85 -4.71 3.18
CA THR A 26 6.32 -4.12 4.44
C THR A 26 5.30 -3.16 5.03
N ASN A 27 4.66 -2.31 4.22
CA ASN A 27 3.61 -1.39 4.66
C ASN A 27 2.36 -2.14 5.15
N MET A 28 1.93 -3.18 4.42
CA MET A 28 0.81 -4.04 4.83
C MET A 28 1.08 -4.69 6.18
N MET A 29 2.24 -5.32 6.34
CA MET A 29 2.64 -6.00 7.58
C MET A 29 2.75 -5.02 8.75
N THR A 30 3.35 -3.85 8.52
CA THR A 30 3.44 -2.81 9.55
C THR A 30 2.05 -2.36 10.01
N PHE A 31 1.11 -2.22 9.09
CA PHE A 31 -0.26 -1.87 9.44
C PHE A 31 -0.97 -2.99 10.20
N SER A 32 -0.83 -4.25 9.80
CA SER A 32 -1.56 -5.37 10.42
C SER A 32 -0.94 -5.87 11.72
N LEU A 33 0.37 -5.69 11.94
CA LEU A 33 1.13 -6.33 13.01
C LEU A 33 0.52 -6.12 14.41
N SER A 34 0.18 -4.88 14.77
CA SER A 34 -0.36 -4.59 16.11
C SER A 34 -1.72 -5.26 16.36
N GLU A 35 -2.57 -5.30 15.33
CA GLU A 35 -3.88 -5.97 15.42
C GLU A 35 -3.71 -7.50 15.48
N MET A 36 -2.79 -8.05 14.68
CA MET A 36 -2.46 -9.48 14.71
C MET A 36 -1.89 -9.91 16.06
N ALA A 37 -0.92 -9.16 16.60
CA ALA A 37 -0.30 -9.44 17.89
C ALA A 37 -1.33 -9.40 19.03
N MET A 38 -2.20 -8.39 19.06
CA MET A 38 -3.26 -8.28 20.05
C MET A 38 -4.25 -9.44 19.98
N ARG A 39 -4.67 -9.83 18.77
CA ARG A 39 -5.57 -10.97 18.58
C ARG A 39 -4.92 -12.30 18.97
N ALA A 40 -3.64 -12.48 18.67
CA ALA A 40 -2.88 -13.66 19.08
C ALA A 40 -2.77 -13.75 20.62
N HIS A 41 -2.43 -12.65 21.28
CA HIS A 41 -2.33 -12.59 22.74
C HIS A 41 -3.69 -12.87 23.40
N ARG A 42 -4.76 -12.22 22.95
CA ARG A 42 -6.11 -12.44 23.49
C ARG A 42 -6.52 -13.91 23.36
N ARG A 43 -6.31 -14.53 22.19
CA ARG A 43 -6.60 -15.94 21.98
C ARG A 43 -5.78 -16.86 22.89
N PHE A 44 -4.49 -16.59 23.03
CA PHE A 44 -3.63 -17.37 23.93
C PHE A 44 -4.16 -17.36 25.36
N LEU A 45 -4.52 -16.19 25.91
CA LEU A 45 -5.08 -16.09 27.26
C LEU A 45 -6.43 -16.80 27.37
N THR A 46 -7.32 -16.60 26.39
CA THR A 46 -8.63 -17.27 26.38
C THR A 46 -8.48 -18.79 26.37
N SER A 47 -7.64 -19.34 25.48
CA SER A 47 -7.40 -20.78 25.42
C SER A 47 -6.73 -21.33 26.68
N THR A 48 -5.79 -20.59 27.27
CA THR A 48 -5.15 -21.00 28.53
C THR A 48 -6.15 -20.98 29.69
N ALA A 49 -7.07 -20.02 29.70
CA ALA A 49 -8.06 -19.88 30.76
C ALA A 49 -9.05 -21.06 30.74
N GLN A 50 -9.49 -21.45 29.55
CA GLN A 50 -10.34 -22.63 29.36
C GLN A 50 -9.66 -23.92 29.85
N VAL A 51 -8.36 -24.09 29.59
CA VAL A 51 -7.60 -25.27 30.04
C VAL A 51 -7.41 -25.31 31.55
N LEU A 52 -7.12 -24.16 32.19
CA LEU A 52 -6.82 -24.10 33.62
C LEU A 52 -8.06 -23.96 34.52
N GLY A 53 -9.10 -23.28 34.03
CA GLY A 53 -10.33 -22.98 34.76
C GLY A 53 -11.46 -24.01 34.54
N GLY A 54 -11.32 -24.89 33.55
CA GLY A 54 -12.44 -25.69 33.04
C GLY A 54 -13.53 -24.83 32.39
N ASP A 55 -14.69 -25.42 32.12
CA ASP A 55 -15.83 -24.73 31.49
C ASP A 55 -16.52 -23.70 32.41
N ALA A 56 -16.12 -23.60 33.68
CA ALA A 56 -16.88 -22.89 34.70
C ALA A 56 -16.43 -21.44 34.97
N LYS A 57 -15.29 -20.99 34.43
CA LYS A 57 -14.77 -19.63 34.69
C LYS A 57 -14.56 -18.86 33.39
N GLU A 58 -15.11 -17.66 33.35
CA GLU A 58 -14.87 -16.72 32.26
C GLU A 58 -13.38 -16.39 32.15
N PRO A 59 -12.80 -16.25 30.94
CA PRO A 59 -11.37 -15.98 30.78
C PRO A 59 -10.85 -14.77 31.56
N HIS A 60 -11.68 -13.74 31.72
CA HIS A 60 -11.35 -12.52 32.47
C HIS A 60 -11.25 -12.77 33.98
N GLU A 61 -11.90 -13.81 34.51
CA GLU A 61 -11.79 -14.20 35.92
C GLU A 61 -10.53 -15.02 36.19
N ALA A 62 -10.08 -15.81 35.20
CA ALA A 62 -8.85 -16.59 35.30
C ALA A 62 -7.59 -15.71 35.23
N PHE A 63 -7.63 -14.65 34.42
CA PHE A 63 -6.49 -13.76 34.16
C PHE A 63 -6.86 -12.26 34.19
N PRO A 64 -7.37 -11.74 35.32
CA PRO A 64 -7.93 -10.39 35.38
C PRO A 64 -6.92 -9.29 35.03
N ASP A 65 -5.68 -9.40 35.51
CA ASP A 65 -4.65 -8.39 35.26
C ASP A 65 -4.20 -8.37 33.79
N GLN A 66 -4.07 -9.54 33.16
CA GLN A 66 -3.64 -9.66 31.77
C GLN A 66 -4.72 -9.16 30.81
N PHE A 67 -5.99 -9.49 31.06
CA PHE A 67 -7.10 -8.95 30.25
C PHE A 67 -7.25 -7.44 30.43
N LYS A 68 -7.10 -6.92 31.66
CA LYS A 68 -7.05 -5.47 31.89
C LYS A 68 -5.94 -4.78 31.08
N GLN A 69 -4.75 -5.37 31.02
CA GLN A 69 -3.67 -4.85 30.16
C GLN A 69 -4.02 -4.91 28.67
N LEU A 70 -4.62 -6.02 28.21
CA LEU A 70 -5.05 -6.14 26.82
C LEU A 70 -6.12 -5.13 26.44
N ASP A 71 -7.05 -4.82 27.34
CA ASP A 71 -8.09 -3.83 27.09
C ASP A 71 -7.49 -2.43 27.00
N LEU A 72 -6.57 -2.07 27.90
CA LEU A 72 -5.79 -0.83 27.81
C LEU A 72 -5.04 -0.73 26.48
N TYR A 73 -4.35 -1.79 26.03
CA TYR A 73 -3.71 -1.79 24.72
C TYR A 73 -4.71 -1.67 23.57
N GLY A 74 -5.89 -2.30 23.69
CA GLY A 74 -6.98 -2.17 22.74
C GLY A 74 -7.46 -0.72 22.58
N GLU A 75 -7.58 0.01 23.69
CA GLU A 75 -7.92 1.44 23.71
C GLU A 75 -6.86 2.26 22.97
N PHE A 76 -5.57 2.10 23.30
CA PHE A 76 -4.46 2.78 22.60
C PHE A 76 -4.45 2.50 21.08
N LEU A 77 -4.71 1.26 20.67
CA LEU A 77 -4.78 0.91 19.25
C LEU A 77 -5.98 1.53 18.55
N SER A 78 -7.11 1.65 19.26
CA SER A 78 -8.30 2.32 18.75
C SER A 78 -8.06 3.82 18.55
N GLU A 79 -7.45 4.49 19.54
CA GLU A 79 -7.13 5.92 19.49
C GLU A 79 -6.14 6.27 18.37
N THR A 80 -5.15 5.41 18.13
CA THR A 80 -4.12 5.62 17.11
C THR A 80 -4.55 5.16 15.70
N ARG A 81 -5.72 4.51 15.58
CA ARG A 81 -6.19 3.95 14.30
C ARG A 81 -6.33 4.98 13.19
N PRO A 82 -6.90 6.20 13.40
CA PRO A 82 -7.00 7.19 12.32
C PRO A 82 -5.62 7.60 11.78
N ALA A 83 -4.67 7.90 12.66
CA ALA A 83 -3.31 8.29 12.26
C ALA A 83 -2.57 7.15 11.52
N ARG A 84 -2.77 5.89 11.93
CA ARG A 84 -2.22 4.72 11.23
C ARG A 84 -2.82 4.55 9.84
N ARG A 85 -4.10 4.81 9.64
CA ARG A 85 -4.75 4.79 8.31
C ARG A 85 -4.23 5.90 7.42
N GLU A 86 -4.15 7.13 7.94
CA GLU A 86 -3.57 8.30 7.25
C GLU A 86 -2.13 7.99 6.76
N MET A 87 -1.30 7.43 7.63
CA MET A 87 0.08 7.03 7.32
C MET A 87 0.13 5.92 6.26
N THR A 88 -0.71 4.89 6.39
CA THR A 88 -0.70 3.74 5.47
C THR A 88 -1.14 4.13 4.07
N LEU A 89 -2.20 4.92 3.95
CA LEU A 89 -2.65 5.46 2.66
C LEU A 89 -1.54 6.32 2.03
N SER A 90 -0.93 7.23 2.81
CA SER A 90 0.13 8.11 2.32
C SER A 90 1.34 7.31 1.82
N ARG A 91 1.80 6.33 2.60
CA ARG A 91 2.90 5.44 2.21
C ARG A 91 2.58 4.60 0.97
N SER A 92 1.33 4.18 0.79
CA SER A 92 0.90 3.46 -0.42
C SER A 92 1.01 4.34 -1.66
N VAL A 93 0.55 5.59 -1.57
CA VAL A 93 0.65 6.57 -2.67
C VAL A 93 2.10 6.91 -2.96
N ASP A 94 2.91 7.18 -1.94
CA ASP A 94 4.32 7.52 -2.10
C ASP A 94 5.13 6.38 -2.72
N ASN A 95 4.83 5.14 -2.33
CA ASN A 95 5.44 3.96 -2.93
C ASN A 95 5.10 3.84 -4.42
N PHE A 96 3.84 4.10 -4.80
CA PHE A 96 3.43 4.14 -6.20
C PHE A 96 4.15 5.24 -6.99
N LEU A 97 4.23 6.47 -6.46
CA LEU A 97 4.91 7.58 -7.14
C LEU A 97 6.42 7.35 -7.27
N SER A 98 7.04 6.71 -6.27
CA SER A 98 8.44 6.28 -6.32
C SER A 98 8.64 5.25 -7.44
N TYR A 99 7.78 4.22 -7.51
CA TYR A 99 7.76 3.27 -8.61
C TYR A 99 7.69 3.94 -9.98
N ILE A 100 6.78 4.91 -10.17
CA ILE A 100 6.66 5.65 -11.43
C ILE A 100 7.96 6.40 -11.75
N SER A 101 8.59 7.00 -10.75
CA SER A 101 9.86 7.70 -10.95
C SER A 101 10.96 6.72 -11.38
N ASP A 102 11.07 5.60 -10.68
CA ASP A 102 12.11 4.60 -10.93
C ASP A 102 11.94 3.92 -12.29
N ILE A 103 10.71 3.54 -12.65
CA ILE A 103 10.45 2.86 -13.93
C ILE A 103 10.62 3.78 -15.12
N LEU A 104 10.26 5.07 -15.00
CA LEU A 104 10.53 6.04 -16.05
C LEU A 104 12.03 6.30 -16.20
N THR A 105 12.78 6.35 -15.09
CA THR A 105 14.24 6.47 -15.12
C THR A 105 14.86 5.26 -15.83
N GLN A 106 14.43 4.03 -15.48
CA GLN A 106 14.90 2.80 -16.14
C GLN A 106 14.57 2.79 -17.64
N ALA A 107 13.35 3.20 -18.03
CA ALA A 107 12.97 3.30 -19.43
C ALA A 107 13.83 4.30 -20.21
N ILE A 108 14.10 5.48 -19.61
CA ILE A 108 14.93 6.52 -20.23
C ILE A 108 16.39 6.07 -20.34
N VAL A 109 16.96 5.44 -19.31
CA VAL A 109 18.34 4.93 -19.34
C VAL A 109 18.49 3.83 -20.40
N THR A 110 17.50 2.93 -20.51
CA THR A 110 17.48 1.87 -21.54
C THR A 110 17.30 2.46 -22.94
N ARG A 111 16.55 3.56 -23.07
CA ARG A 111 16.26 4.23 -24.34
C ARG A 111 16.55 5.74 -24.25
N PRO A 112 17.83 6.16 -24.29
CA PRO A 112 18.22 7.56 -24.02
C PRO A 112 17.62 8.59 -24.98
N HIS A 113 17.17 8.15 -26.16
CA HIS A 113 16.46 9.02 -27.11
C HIS A 113 15.15 9.60 -26.55
N LEU A 114 14.59 9.02 -25.48
CA LEU A 114 13.45 9.58 -24.74
C LEU A 114 13.80 10.92 -24.05
N LEU A 115 15.08 11.21 -23.81
CA LEU A 115 15.55 12.52 -23.32
C LEU A 115 15.49 13.63 -24.39
N LYS A 116 15.19 13.31 -25.66
CA LYS A 116 15.14 14.30 -26.73
C LYS A 116 14.05 15.34 -26.45
N THR A 117 14.49 16.47 -25.92
CA THR A 117 13.66 17.62 -25.59
C THR A 117 14.37 18.90 -25.99
N ARG A 118 13.69 20.04 -25.81
CA ARG A 118 14.31 21.36 -25.97
C ARG A 118 15.04 21.83 -24.71
N GLU A 119 15.15 21.00 -23.68
CA GLU A 119 15.90 21.33 -22.46
C GLU A 119 17.37 21.52 -22.79
N GLN A 120 17.95 22.60 -22.29
CA GLN A 120 19.37 22.90 -22.44
C GLN A 120 20.12 22.40 -21.20
N VAL A 121 21.29 21.81 -21.43
CA VAL A 121 22.26 21.45 -20.38
C VAL A 121 23.50 22.31 -20.56
N THR A 122 24.16 22.65 -19.47
CA THR A 122 25.42 23.41 -19.51
C THR A 122 26.59 22.50 -19.87
N LEU A 123 27.67 23.07 -20.39
CA LEU A 123 28.89 22.31 -20.64
C LEU A 123 29.49 21.76 -19.34
N GLU A 124 29.38 22.51 -18.24
CA GLU A 124 29.82 22.07 -16.90
C GLU A 124 29.04 20.83 -16.44
N GLU A 125 27.71 20.82 -16.61
CA GLU A 125 26.88 19.65 -16.29
C GLU A 125 27.36 18.43 -17.09
N VAL A 126 27.65 18.59 -18.39
CA VAL A 126 28.15 17.48 -19.22
C VAL A 126 29.54 16.99 -18.79
N LEU A 127 30.47 17.91 -18.51
CA LEU A 127 31.87 17.58 -18.18
C LEU A 127 32.07 17.02 -16.77
N THR A 128 31.08 17.19 -15.88
CA THR A 128 31.15 16.67 -14.50
C THR A 128 30.97 15.15 -14.43
N HIS A 129 30.40 14.52 -15.45
CA HIS A 129 30.15 13.08 -15.47
C HIS A 129 31.31 12.30 -16.10
N ALA A 130 31.64 11.14 -15.51
CA ALA A 130 32.76 10.30 -15.95
C ALA A 130 32.50 9.61 -17.29
N SER A 131 31.23 9.49 -17.70
CA SER A 131 30.82 8.83 -18.93
C SER A 131 29.52 9.42 -19.48
N LEU A 132 29.23 9.12 -20.75
CA LEU A 132 27.94 9.44 -21.36
C LEU A 132 26.79 8.72 -20.65
N GLU A 133 27.02 7.49 -20.18
CA GLU A 133 26.04 6.69 -19.45
C GLU A 133 25.67 7.33 -18.11
N ASP A 134 26.67 7.83 -17.37
CA ASP A 134 26.46 8.57 -16.12
C ASP A 134 25.69 9.87 -16.35
N PHE A 135 26.03 10.62 -17.42
CA PHE A 135 25.30 11.83 -17.80
C PHE A 135 23.83 11.51 -18.16
N VAL A 136 23.58 10.45 -18.94
CA VAL A 136 22.23 10.03 -19.30
C VAL A 136 21.42 9.65 -18.07
N ARG A 137 22.02 8.92 -17.13
CA ARG A 137 21.37 8.56 -15.86
C ARG A 137 21.01 9.80 -15.05
N TRP A 138 21.96 10.71 -14.86
CA TRP A 138 21.71 11.97 -14.18
C TRP A 138 20.60 12.80 -14.86
N ALA A 139 20.63 12.89 -16.20
CA ALA A 139 19.63 13.63 -16.96
C ALA A 139 18.23 12.98 -16.83
N ALA A 140 18.17 11.65 -16.83
CA ALA A 140 16.94 10.89 -16.60
C ALA A 140 16.37 11.16 -15.20
N GLU A 141 17.20 11.02 -14.16
CA GLU A 141 16.81 11.27 -12.77
C GLU A 141 16.36 12.72 -12.57
N ARG A 142 17.13 13.70 -13.08
CA ARG A 142 16.75 15.12 -13.03
C ARG A 142 15.39 15.37 -13.69
N ARG A 143 15.17 14.80 -14.87
CA ARG A 143 13.91 14.95 -15.61
C ARG A 143 12.74 14.34 -14.83
N VAL A 144 12.93 13.14 -14.32
CA VAL A 144 11.90 12.43 -13.55
C VAL A 144 11.61 13.14 -12.23
N ASN A 145 12.62 13.64 -11.54
CA ASN A 145 12.47 14.45 -10.33
C ASN A 145 11.64 15.72 -10.60
N GLN A 146 11.80 16.37 -11.74
CA GLN A 146 10.93 17.50 -12.11
C GLN A 146 9.45 17.08 -12.31
N LEU A 147 9.20 15.82 -12.70
CA LEU A 147 7.85 15.28 -12.87
C LEU A 147 7.22 14.87 -11.53
N SER A 148 8.01 14.38 -10.57
CA SER A 148 7.50 13.94 -9.26
C SER A 148 6.93 15.10 -8.41
N PHE A 149 7.32 16.35 -8.70
CA PHE A 149 6.70 17.55 -8.11
C PHE A 149 5.36 17.94 -8.75
N LYS A 150 4.96 17.29 -9.85
CA LYS A 150 3.67 17.54 -10.52
C LYS A 150 2.58 16.62 -9.98
N GLY A 151 1.33 16.95 -10.26
CA GLY A 151 0.20 16.10 -9.95
C GLY A 151 0.16 14.84 -10.83
N LEU A 152 -0.57 13.82 -10.36
CA LEU A 152 -0.69 12.53 -11.03
C LEU A 152 -1.17 12.65 -12.50
N LYS A 153 -2.07 13.60 -12.78
CA LYS A 153 -2.53 13.89 -14.14
C LYS A 153 -1.39 14.32 -15.06
N GLU A 154 -0.55 15.25 -14.61
CA GLU A 154 0.56 15.76 -15.42
C GLU A 154 1.63 14.69 -15.64
N ILE A 155 1.80 13.77 -14.68
CA ILE A 155 2.62 12.58 -14.85
C ILE A 155 2.01 11.68 -15.95
N ALA A 156 0.71 11.39 -15.90
CA ALA A 156 0.05 10.58 -16.92
C ALA A 156 0.12 11.22 -18.33
N ASP A 157 -0.12 12.53 -18.44
CA ASP A 157 -0.01 13.27 -19.69
C ASP A 157 1.45 13.21 -20.24
N TYR A 158 2.44 13.26 -19.35
CA TYR A 158 3.84 13.05 -19.74
C TYR A 158 4.08 11.64 -20.26
N VAL A 159 3.59 10.61 -19.54
CA VAL A 159 3.75 9.20 -19.95
C VAL A 159 3.11 8.96 -21.32
N GLU A 160 1.92 9.50 -21.56
CA GLU A 160 1.23 9.35 -22.84
C GLU A 160 1.93 10.10 -23.96
N SER A 161 2.28 11.37 -23.75
CA SER A 161 2.92 12.18 -24.79
C SER A 161 4.35 11.75 -25.14
N ARG A 162 5.12 11.25 -24.16
CA ARG A 162 6.55 10.90 -24.34
C ARG A 162 6.78 9.43 -24.58
N LEU A 163 6.11 8.58 -23.83
CA LEU A 163 6.29 7.14 -23.94
C LEU A 163 5.21 6.49 -24.80
N GLY A 164 4.14 7.21 -25.18
CA GLY A 164 3.04 6.65 -25.97
C GLY A 164 2.33 5.52 -25.24
N LEU A 165 2.23 5.62 -23.92
CA LEU A 165 1.57 4.65 -23.03
C LEU A 165 0.58 5.40 -22.15
N LYS A 166 -0.55 4.78 -21.83
CA LYS A 166 -1.43 5.28 -20.78
C LYS A 166 -0.94 4.78 -19.42
N LEU A 167 -0.99 5.64 -18.41
CA LEU A 167 -0.62 5.23 -17.05
C LEU A 167 -1.63 4.25 -16.44
N HIS A 168 -2.90 4.34 -16.85
CA HIS A 168 -4.00 3.48 -16.41
C HIS A 168 -4.71 2.85 -17.61
N THR A 169 -5.33 1.70 -17.39
CA THR A 169 -6.24 1.03 -18.34
C THR A 169 -7.69 0.97 -17.81
N SER A 170 -7.88 1.18 -16.51
CA SER A 170 -9.17 1.22 -15.84
C SER A 170 -9.48 2.62 -15.31
N ASP A 171 -10.62 3.17 -15.69
CA ASP A 171 -11.09 4.48 -15.24
C ASP A 171 -11.44 4.47 -13.73
N ASP A 172 -11.87 3.33 -13.21
CA ASP A 172 -12.16 3.13 -11.78
C ASP A 172 -10.87 3.17 -10.94
N ASP A 173 -9.81 2.49 -11.42
CA ASP A 173 -8.49 2.55 -10.79
C ASP A 173 -7.91 3.96 -10.88
N TRP A 174 -8.06 4.61 -12.04
CA TRP A 174 -7.65 5.99 -12.20
C TRP A 174 -8.35 6.94 -11.22
N THR A 175 -9.66 6.79 -11.06
CA THR A 175 -10.46 7.61 -10.13
C THR A 175 -10.03 7.35 -8.69
N THR A 176 -9.87 6.08 -8.31
CA THR A 176 -9.42 5.65 -6.98
C THR A 176 -8.05 6.22 -6.64
N LEU A 177 -7.08 6.08 -7.55
CA LEU A 177 -5.72 6.56 -7.32
C LEU A 177 -5.67 8.10 -7.27
N ASN A 178 -6.43 8.80 -8.12
CA ASN A 178 -6.52 10.26 -8.03
C ASN A 178 -7.10 10.72 -6.69
N LYS A 179 -8.15 10.04 -6.20
CA LYS A 179 -8.68 10.28 -4.85
C LYS A 179 -7.59 10.03 -3.80
N ALA A 180 -6.87 8.91 -3.88
CA ALA A 180 -5.81 8.57 -2.93
C ALA A 180 -4.69 9.63 -2.90
N VAL A 181 -4.23 10.10 -4.06
CA VAL A 181 -3.23 11.18 -4.18
C VAL A 181 -3.75 12.49 -3.58
N ALA A 182 -5.01 12.83 -3.86
CA ALA A 182 -5.64 14.01 -3.28
C ALA A 182 -5.68 13.91 -1.74
N VAL A 183 -6.18 12.80 -1.20
CA VAL A 183 -6.24 12.55 0.25
C VAL A 183 -4.85 12.59 0.90
N ARG A 184 -3.85 11.94 0.30
CA ARG A 184 -2.45 12.00 0.74
C ARG A 184 -1.96 13.45 0.83
N ASN A 185 -2.29 14.30 -0.16
CA ASN A 185 -1.88 15.70 -0.12
C ASN A 185 -2.54 16.49 1.03
N ILE A 186 -3.80 16.20 1.36
CA ILE A 186 -4.49 16.81 2.51
C ILE A 186 -3.81 16.35 3.81
N VAL A 187 -3.57 15.05 3.96
CA VAL A 187 -2.91 14.46 5.13
C VAL A 187 -1.54 15.09 5.35
N VAL A 188 -0.67 15.06 4.34
CA VAL A 188 0.74 15.47 4.45
C VAL A 188 0.89 16.99 4.57
N HIS A 189 0.14 17.78 3.80
CA HIS A 189 0.38 19.22 3.71
C HIS A 189 -0.58 20.07 4.54
N ARG A 190 -1.70 19.49 5.02
CA ARG A 190 -2.77 20.25 5.69
C ARG A 190 -3.24 19.62 6.99
N ARG A 191 -2.53 18.64 7.54
CA ARG A 191 -2.93 17.90 8.75
C ARG A 191 -4.35 17.32 8.62
N ALA A 192 -4.65 16.80 7.43
CA ALA A 192 -5.96 16.30 7.04
C ALA A 192 -7.09 17.36 7.04
N ILE A 193 -6.80 18.66 7.10
CA ILE A 193 -7.84 19.71 7.02
C ILE A 193 -8.17 20.03 5.56
N ILE A 194 -9.45 19.94 5.23
CA ILE A 194 -10.01 20.17 3.90
C ILE A 194 -9.97 21.66 3.56
N ASP A 195 -9.44 21.98 2.39
CA ASP A 195 -9.46 23.30 1.77
C ASP A 195 -10.21 23.30 0.43
N GLU A 196 -10.37 24.47 -0.19
CA GLU A 196 -11.00 24.62 -1.49
C GLU A 196 -10.37 23.72 -2.56
N ARG A 197 -9.03 23.66 -2.63
CA ARG A 197 -8.33 22.82 -3.62
C ARG A 197 -8.65 21.34 -3.43
N SER A 198 -8.69 20.88 -2.20
CA SER A 198 -8.95 19.49 -1.88
C SER A 198 -10.40 19.07 -2.15
N LEU A 199 -11.38 19.94 -1.89
CA LEU A 199 -12.80 19.69 -2.22
C LEU A 199 -12.97 19.39 -3.71
N TRP A 200 -12.36 20.21 -4.56
CA TRP A 200 -12.37 20.01 -6.02
C TRP A 200 -11.69 18.72 -6.47
N SER A 201 -10.69 18.25 -5.72
CA SER A 201 -9.88 17.09 -6.09
C SER A 201 -10.50 15.77 -5.64
N VAL A 202 -11.04 15.71 -4.43
CA VAL A 202 -11.62 14.48 -3.85
C VAL A 202 -13.04 14.21 -4.38
N LYS A 203 -13.84 15.27 -4.61
CA LYS A 203 -15.21 15.20 -5.16
C LYS A 203 -16.15 14.23 -4.43
N GLU A 204 -15.91 14.02 -3.14
CA GLU A 204 -16.74 13.15 -2.31
C GLU A 204 -17.91 13.95 -1.70
N PRO A 205 -19.15 13.43 -1.78
CA PRO A 205 -20.30 14.11 -1.19
C PRO A 205 -20.15 14.27 0.33
N GLY A 206 -20.61 15.40 0.86
CA GLY A 206 -20.64 15.65 2.31
C GLY A 206 -19.32 16.14 2.92
N LEU A 207 -18.30 16.44 2.10
CA LEU A 207 -17.08 17.10 2.57
C LEU A 207 -17.31 18.61 2.74
N GLU A 208 -16.91 19.14 3.88
CA GLU A 208 -17.01 20.57 4.19
C GLU A 208 -15.64 21.25 4.34
N LEU A 209 -15.57 22.52 3.95
CA LEU A 209 -14.36 23.34 4.09
C LEU A 209 -13.96 23.47 5.57
N GLY A 210 -12.69 23.25 5.89
CA GLY A 210 -12.15 23.34 7.25
C GLY A 210 -12.37 22.10 8.11
N GLN A 211 -13.14 21.11 7.64
CA GLN A 211 -13.30 19.83 8.32
C GLN A 211 -12.04 18.97 8.21
N LYS A 212 -11.80 18.11 9.20
CA LYS A 212 -10.81 17.04 9.09
C LYS A 212 -11.33 15.91 8.20
N TYR A 213 -10.60 15.57 7.14
CA TYR A 213 -10.84 14.39 6.33
C TYR A 213 -10.48 13.13 7.14
N GLU A 214 -11.46 12.25 7.37
CA GLU A 214 -11.23 10.97 8.05
C GLU A 214 -10.94 9.88 7.02
N VAL A 215 -9.70 9.37 7.01
CA VAL A 215 -9.34 8.25 6.13
C VAL A 215 -10.05 6.98 6.60
N SER A 216 -11.00 6.51 5.80
CA SER A 216 -11.73 5.28 6.12
C SER A 216 -10.86 4.04 5.89
N GLN A 217 -11.28 2.91 6.46
CA GLN A 217 -10.65 1.62 6.18
C GLN A 217 -10.72 1.28 4.68
N THR A 218 -11.83 1.65 4.04
CA THR A 218 -12.07 1.40 2.61
C THR A 218 -11.14 2.24 1.75
N ASP A 219 -10.97 3.53 2.04
CA ASP A 219 -10.03 4.39 1.29
C ASP A 219 -8.62 3.81 1.35
N MET A 220 -8.18 3.41 2.54
CA MET A 220 -6.86 2.81 2.72
C MET A 220 -6.72 1.50 1.95
N ALA A 221 -7.67 0.56 2.10
CA ALA A 221 -7.60 -0.75 1.45
C ALA A 221 -7.70 -0.66 -0.07
N GLU A 222 -8.62 0.15 -0.59
CA GLU A 222 -8.79 0.32 -2.04
C GLU A 222 -7.63 1.08 -2.67
N SER A 223 -7.06 2.07 -1.99
CA SER A 223 -5.83 2.74 -2.47
C SER A 223 -4.67 1.76 -2.62
N MET A 224 -4.49 0.84 -1.68
CA MET A 224 -3.45 -0.17 -1.73
C MET A 224 -3.65 -1.16 -2.87
N LYS A 225 -4.86 -1.73 -2.99
CA LYS A 225 -5.21 -2.63 -4.10
C LYS A 225 -5.06 -1.96 -5.46
N CYS A 226 -5.55 -0.73 -5.58
CA CYS A 226 -5.48 0.05 -6.80
C CYS A 226 -4.03 0.29 -7.22
N ALA A 227 -3.17 0.73 -6.28
CA ALA A 227 -1.75 0.92 -6.55
C ALA A 227 -1.10 -0.39 -7.06
N MET A 228 -1.36 -1.53 -6.43
CA MET A 228 -0.83 -2.83 -6.89
C MET A 228 -1.29 -3.19 -8.30
N ARG A 229 -2.59 -3.04 -8.60
CA ARG A 229 -3.15 -3.32 -9.94
C ARG A 229 -2.52 -2.43 -10.99
N MET A 230 -2.39 -1.13 -10.70
CA MET A 230 -1.78 -0.16 -11.60
C MET A 230 -0.29 -0.43 -11.83
N VAL A 231 0.47 -0.78 -10.79
CA VAL A 231 1.88 -1.18 -10.94
C VAL A 231 1.98 -2.42 -11.81
N ARG A 232 1.23 -3.48 -11.52
CA ARG A 232 1.23 -4.72 -12.31
C ARG A 232 0.97 -4.47 -13.80
N ASP A 233 -0.11 -3.76 -14.10
CA ASP A 233 -0.52 -3.49 -15.48
C ASP A 233 0.48 -2.58 -16.20
N PHE A 234 0.90 -1.50 -15.55
CA PHE A 234 1.82 -0.55 -16.16
C PHE A 234 3.22 -1.14 -16.34
N ASP A 235 3.72 -1.91 -15.37
CA ASP A 235 5.04 -2.57 -15.41
C ASP A 235 5.14 -3.49 -16.62
N THR A 236 4.13 -4.34 -16.82
CA THR A 236 4.05 -5.24 -17.98
C THR A 236 4.12 -4.46 -19.28
N ARG A 237 3.29 -3.42 -19.43
CA ARG A 237 3.22 -2.65 -20.69
C ARG A 237 4.49 -1.85 -20.97
N ILE A 238 5.10 -1.27 -19.94
CA ILE A 238 6.32 -0.46 -20.10
C ILE A 238 7.55 -1.35 -20.30
N SER A 239 7.64 -2.50 -19.61
CA SER A 239 8.71 -3.47 -19.83
C SER A 239 8.68 -4.02 -21.24
N ASP A 240 7.51 -4.40 -21.74
CA ASP A 240 7.34 -4.95 -23.08
C ASP A 240 7.69 -3.92 -24.15
N LYS A 241 7.24 -2.66 -23.97
CA LYS A 241 7.47 -1.60 -24.95
C LYS A 241 8.95 -1.23 -25.09
N PHE A 242 9.69 -1.21 -24.00
CA PHE A 242 11.06 -0.71 -23.98
C PHE A 242 12.12 -1.80 -23.87
N ASP A 243 11.70 -3.06 -23.75
CA ASP A 243 12.55 -4.24 -23.55
C ASP A 243 13.37 -4.12 -22.25
N LEU A 244 12.67 -3.83 -21.15
CA LEU A 244 13.30 -3.65 -19.83
C LEU A 244 13.68 -5.00 -19.22
N ALA A 245 14.78 -5.02 -18.49
CA ALA A 245 15.23 -6.21 -17.78
C ALA A 245 14.20 -6.63 -16.71
N LEU A 246 13.83 -7.91 -16.74
CA LEU A 246 12.89 -8.52 -15.81
C LEU A 246 13.59 -9.46 -14.83
N LEU A 247 13.17 -9.41 -13.58
CA LEU A 247 13.53 -10.32 -12.51
C LEU A 247 12.42 -11.35 -12.34
N ASN A 248 12.76 -12.56 -11.86
CA ASN A 248 11.74 -13.49 -11.38
C ASN A 248 11.38 -13.11 -9.94
N ALA A 249 10.09 -13.03 -9.65
CA ALA A 249 9.59 -12.70 -8.33
C ALA A 249 10.01 -13.74 -7.28
N SER A 250 10.02 -15.03 -7.65
CA SER A 250 10.44 -16.13 -6.78
C SER A 250 11.87 -16.02 -6.26
N ASP A 251 12.73 -15.32 -7.00
CA ASP A 251 14.15 -15.20 -6.68
C ASP A 251 14.42 -13.98 -5.77
N GLN A 252 13.38 -13.20 -5.43
CA GLN A 252 13.52 -12.00 -4.60
C GLN A 252 13.31 -12.35 -3.12
N SER A 253 14.14 -11.78 -2.24
CA SER A 253 14.08 -12.07 -0.79
C SER A 253 12.71 -11.78 -0.17
N TRP A 254 12.05 -10.71 -0.61
CA TRP A 254 10.72 -10.32 -0.11
C TRP A 254 9.64 -11.34 -0.47
N PHE A 255 9.83 -12.18 -1.49
CA PHE A 255 8.84 -13.16 -1.95
C PHE A 255 8.76 -14.35 -0.99
N GLU A 256 9.90 -14.86 -0.51
CA GLU A 256 9.96 -15.95 0.47
C GLU A 256 9.42 -15.52 1.84
N GLU A 257 9.85 -14.35 2.33
CA GLU A 257 9.37 -13.77 3.58
C GLU A 257 7.84 -13.61 3.58
N ARG A 258 7.31 -13.22 2.43
CA ARG A 258 5.87 -13.14 2.21
C ARG A 258 5.21 -14.51 2.20
N ALA A 259 5.74 -15.50 1.49
CA ALA A 259 5.13 -16.83 1.43
C ALA A 259 4.95 -17.43 2.83
N HIS A 260 5.93 -17.24 3.70
CA HIS A 260 5.85 -17.63 5.12
C HIS A 260 4.76 -16.84 5.87
N SER A 261 4.71 -15.52 5.68
CA SER A 261 3.75 -14.64 6.37
C SER A 261 2.31 -14.88 5.91
N ALA A 262 2.09 -15.07 4.62
CA ALA A 262 0.78 -15.36 4.02
C ALA A 262 0.28 -16.74 4.44
N ALA A 263 1.14 -17.76 4.43
CA ALA A 263 0.78 -19.10 4.91
C ALA A 263 0.43 -19.11 6.42
N ALA A 264 1.12 -18.30 7.22
CA ALA A 264 0.78 -18.11 8.63
C ALA A 264 -0.60 -17.43 8.78
N TYR A 265 -0.85 -16.38 8.00
CA TYR A 265 -2.13 -15.66 8.01
C TYR A 265 -3.32 -16.50 7.51
N GLU A 266 -3.17 -17.24 6.41
CA GLU A 266 -4.23 -18.11 5.89
C GLU A 266 -4.58 -19.24 6.86
N LYS A 267 -3.58 -19.88 7.48
CA LYS A 267 -3.82 -20.85 8.57
C LYS A 267 -4.61 -20.24 9.73
N GLU A 268 -4.31 -18.97 10.05
CA GLU A 268 -4.99 -18.23 11.10
C GLU A 268 -6.46 -17.93 10.77
N VAL A 269 -6.75 -17.53 9.53
CA VAL A 269 -8.10 -17.20 9.06
C VAL A 269 -8.94 -18.46 8.85
N VAL A 270 -8.39 -19.52 8.26
CA VAL A 270 -9.11 -20.79 8.07
C VAL A 270 -9.47 -21.43 9.43
N ALA A 271 -8.57 -21.36 10.41
CA ALA A 271 -8.88 -21.79 11.78
C ALA A 271 -9.99 -20.95 12.46
N GLN A 272 -10.34 -19.77 11.94
CA GLN A 272 -11.45 -18.95 12.42
C GLN A 272 -12.78 -19.36 11.77
N ASP A 273 -12.81 -19.61 10.46
CA ASP A 273 -14.04 -20.03 9.75
C ASP A 273 -14.54 -21.41 10.20
N ASP A 274 -13.64 -22.35 10.48
CA ASP A 274 -14.02 -23.68 11.01
C ASP A 274 -14.60 -23.61 12.43
N ARG A 275 -14.32 -22.55 13.20
CA ARG A 275 -14.83 -22.35 14.57
C ARG A 275 -16.08 -21.50 14.65
N SER A 276 -16.34 -20.63 13.66
CA SER A 276 -17.58 -19.85 13.58
C SER A 276 -18.77 -20.68 13.04
N LEU A 277 -18.48 -21.84 12.42
CA LEU A 277 -19.47 -22.81 11.93
C LEU A 277 -19.76 -23.95 12.92
N ALA A 278 -19.12 -23.99 14.10
CA ALA A 278 -19.49 -24.93 15.14
C ALA A 278 -20.91 -24.58 15.66
N PRO A 279 -21.87 -25.53 15.63
CA PRO A 279 -23.24 -25.24 16.04
C PRO A 279 -23.25 -24.78 17.49
N GLN A 280 -23.75 -23.57 17.74
CA GLN A 280 -24.17 -23.19 19.08
C GLN A 280 -25.25 -24.19 19.49
N SER A 281 -24.93 -25.06 20.46
CA SER A 281 -25.92 -25.94 21.04
C SER A 281 -26.99 -25.08 21.69
N ASP A 282 -28.16 -25.02 21.08
CA ASP A 282 -29.37 -24.41 21.63
C ASP A 282 -29.74 -25.13 22.93
N ASP A 283 -29.20 -24.67 24.06
CA ASP A 283 -29.69 -25.05 25.38
C ASP A 283 -30.91 -24.17 25.72
N GLN A 284 -32.05 -24.54 25.14
CA GLN A 284 -33.36 -24.06 25.60
C GLN A 284 -33.85 -24.91 26.76
N SER A 285 -33.40 -24.60 27.97
CA SER A 285 -34.06 -25.03 29.20
C SER A 285 -34.97 -23.91 29.72
N SER A 286 -36.24 -23.93 29.29
CA SER A 286 -37.30 -23.08 29.83
C SER A 286 -37.70 -23.58 31.24
N PRO A 287 -37.81 -22.70 32.26
CA PRO A 287 -38.34 -23.09 33.56
C PRO A 287 -39.88 -23.16 33.51
N SER A 288 -40.44 -24.26 34.01
CA SER A 288 -41.86 -24.41 34.36
C SER A 288 -42.13 -23.98 35.80
#